data_AF-A0A7C0U4G6-F1
#
_entry.id   AF-A0A7C0U4G6-F1
#
_cell.length_a   1.000
_cell.length_b   1.000
_cell.length_c   1.000
_cell.angle_alpha   90.00
_cell.angle_beta   90.00
_cell.angle_gamma   90.00
#
_symmetry.space_group_name_H-M   'P 1'
#
loop_
_entity.id
_entity.type
_entity.pdbx_description
1 polymer ?
#
loop_
_entity_poly.entity_id
_entity_poly.type
_entity_poly.pdbx_seq_one_letter_code
_entity_poly.pdbx_strand_id
1 'polypeptide(L)'
;MEFEFLAKHNPWWKVKEAIVGDSKVSYAINKKKSYIPHLITKFKGNYSIRGPRQVGKTTALKLFIWECIIKLGVDPKKILYLPCDTLKDFREIVQAVELHREWLAELDIEENYVLFDEITFVSEWYKGIKYIIDQQLCTLLVFTGSLASDLKSGVERFPGRAVKNIFYLPLKFSEYVKLFGSNELRGTLNKIKLNTLLEDIEKGASILLPFLPELNRLLEKYLITGGFLKPSFQFHENKRIEEETYVDYVNWILGDLSKIEKSELFFREVINAIIKKYGTSLSYHSIAKKT
;
A
#
# COMPACT_ATOMS: atom_id res chain seq x y z
N MET A 1 20.96 -17.42 6.07
CA MET A 1 20.95 -15.97 5.76
C MET A 1 22.03 -15.30 6.59
N GLU A 2 22.80 -14.39 6.00
CA GLU A 2 23.89 -13.68 6.68
C GLU A 2 23.46 -12.27 7.10
N PHE A 3 24.11 -11.70 8.11
CA PHE A 3 23.78 -10.35 8.61
C PHE A 3 24.00 -9.26 7.55
N GLU A 4 25.00 -9.45 6.68
CA GLU A 4 25.30 -8.54 5.57
C GLU A 4 24.12 -8.39 4.60
N PHE A 5 23.37 -9.47 4.40
CA PHE A 5 22.14 -9.43 3.60
C PHE A 5 21.11 -8.49 4.21
N LEU A 6 20.89 -8.56 5.53
CA LEU A 6 19.99 -7.65 6.23
C LEU A 6 20.48 -6.20 6.14
N ALA A 7 21.76 -5.97 6.40
CA ALA A 7 22.37 -4.64 6.39
C ALA A 7 22.28 -3.96 5.00
N LYS A 8 22.35 -4.73 3.92
CA LYS A 8 22.19 -4.22 2.54
C LYS A 8 20.82 -3.61 2.29
N HIS A 9 19.76 -4.19 2.86
CA HIS A 9 18.39 -3.69 2.75
C HIS A 9 18.05 -2.59 3.76
N ASN A 10 18.93 -2.37 4.75
CA ASN A 10 18.74 -1.43 5.85
C ASN A 10 19.93 -0.46 5.97
N PRO A 11 20.26 0.32 4.92
CA PRO A 11 21.45 1.18 4.93
C PRO A 11 21.40 2.26 6.02
N TRP A 12 20.21 2.59 6.53
CA TRP A 12 20.01 3.51 7.64
C TRP A 12 20.58 3.02 8.98
N TRP A 13 20.90 1.74 9.12
CA TRP A 13 21.60 1.22 10.29
C TRP A 13 23.00 1.84 10.47
N LYS A 14 23.64 2.25 9.36
CA LYS A 14 24.94 2.92 9.37
C LYS A 14 24.80 4.45 9.43
N VAL A 15 23.93 4.99 8.58
CA VAL A 15 23.77 6.45 8.39
C VAL A 15 22.28 6.76 8.27
N LYS A 16 21.72 7.51 9.25
CA LYS A 16 20.28 7.79 9.33
C LYS A 16 19.72 8.39 8.04
N GLU A 17 20.51 9.24 7.40
CA GLU A 17 20.17 9.98 6.19
C GLU A 17 20.04 9.07 4.95
N ALA A 18 20.54 7.84 5.00
CA ALA A 18 20.45 6.89 3.89
C ALA A 18 19.00 6.61 3.47
N ILE A 19 18.02 6.68 4.40
CA ILE A 19 16.59 6.54 4.07
C ILE A 19 16.08 7.69 3.20
N VAL A 20 16.65 8.90 3.33
CA VAL A 20 16.29 10.06 2.50
C VAL A 20 16.79 9.87 1.06
N GLY A 21 17.92 9.17 0.90
CA GLY A 21 18.49 8.82 -0.40
C GLY A 21 17.76 7.70 -1.14
N ASP A 22 16.83 6.98 -0.50
CA ASP A 22 16.02 5.96 -1.17
C ASP A 22 15.18 6.59 -2.29
N SER A 23 15.19 6.01 -3.49
CA SER A 23 14.54 6.59 -4.66
C SER A 23 13.03 6.79 -4.49
N LYS A 24 12.33 5.88 -3.79
CA LYS A 24 10.89 6.00 -3.56
C LYS A 24 10.59 7.05 -2.50
N VAL A 25 11.41 7.11 -1.45
CA VAL A 25 11.28 8.15 -0.40
C VAL A 25 11.58 9.51 -1.00
N SER A 26 12.74 9.69 -1.63
CA SER A 26 13.15 10.92 -2.31
C SER A 26 12.09 11.40 -3.32
N TYR A 27 11.58 10.49 -4.16
CA TYR A 27 10.51 10.83 -5.10
C TYR A 27 9.25 11.35 -4.39
N ALA A 28 8.85 10.75 -3.27
CA ALA A 28 7.63 11.10 -2.56
C ALA A 28 7.76 12.37 -1.70
N ILE A 29 8.89 12.59 -1.02
CA ILE A 29 9.11 13.77 -0.18
C ILE A 29 9.29 15.04 -1.02
N ASN A 30 9.80 14.92 -2.25
CA ASN A 30 10.01 16.04 -3.17
C ASN A 30 8.72 16.44 -3.93
N LYS A 31 7.60 15.75 -3.72
CA LYS A 31 6.32 16.14 -4.32
C LYS A 31 5.81 17.42 -3.69
N LYS A 32 5.18 18.28 -4.51
CA LYS A 32 4.57 19.55 -4.05
C LYS A 32 3.53 19.33 -2.97
N LYS A 33 2.90 18.15 -2.97
CA LYS A 33 1.98 17.72 -1.92
C LYS A 33 2.45 16.37 -1.39
N SER A 34 2.78 16.31 -0.12
CA SER A 34 3.16 15.05 0.52
C SER A 34 1.90 14.24 0.87
N TYR A 35 1.95 12.94 0.60
CA TYR A 35 0.97 11.98 1.08
C TYR A 35 1.71 10.91 1.88
N ILE A 36 1.57 10.96 3.20
CA ILE A 36 2.09 9.94 4.11
C ILE A 36 0.89 9.15 4.61
N PRO A 37 0.75 7.89 4.21
CA PRO A 37 -0.35 7.05 4.67
C PRO A 37 -0.19 6.77 6.17
N HIS A 38 -1.15 7.19 7.00
CA HIS A 38 -1.19 6.84 8.42
C HIS A 38 -1.67 5.39 8.61
N LEU A 39 -0.85 4.43 8.20
CA LEU A 39 -1.20 3.00 8.25
C LEU A 39 -1.05 2.43 9.66
N ILE A 40 -0.02 2.87 10.38
CA ILE A 40 0.35 2.30 11.67
C ILE A 40 0.16 3.39 12.71
N THR A 41 -0.87 3.20 13.55
CA THR A 41 -1.26 4.16 14.58
C THR A 41 -0.60 3.88 15.92
N LYS A 42 -0.01 2.69 16.09
CA LYS A 42 0.67 2.25 17.31
C LYS A 42 1.95 1.52 16.93
N PHE A 43 3.07 1.87 17.58
CA PHE A 43 4.37 1.20 17.48
C PHE A 43 4.41 -0.17 18.20
N LYS A 44 3.29 -0.88 18.17
CA LYS A 44 3.11 -2.19 18.80
C LYS A 44 1.99 -2.95 18.10
N GLY A 45 2.17 -4.26 17.94
CA GLY A 45 1.18 -5.18 17.38
C GLY A 45 1.48 -5.61 15.96
N ASN A 46 0.51 -6.28 15.31
CA ASN A 46 0.71 -6.91 14.02
C ASN A 46 -0.24 -6.32 12.98
N TYR A 47 0.29 -5.91 11.83
CA TYR A 47 -0.44 -5.24 10.76
C TYR A 47 -0.21 -5.96 9.42
N SER A 48 -1.29 -6.42 8.81
CA SER A 48 -1.31 -6.98 7.46
C SER A 48 -1.82 -5.92 6.50
N ILE A 49 -0.96 -5.42 5.61
CA ILE A 49 -1.34 -4.41 4.60
C ILE A 49 -1.60 -5.14 3.28
N ARG A 50 -2.86 -5.17 2.86
CA ARG A 50 -3.30 -5.84 1.64
C ARG A 50 -3.75 -4.84 0.59
N GLY A 51 -3.40 -5.06 -0.66
CA GLY A 51 -3.87 -4.22 -1.74
C GLY A 51 -3.40 -4.68 -3.10
N PRO A 52 -3.97 -4.11 -4.18
CA PRO A 52 -3.47 -4.35 -5.53
C PRO A 52 -1.99 -4.00 -5.64
N ARG A 53 -1.30 -4.48 -6.68
CA ARG A 53 0.04 -3.97 -6.98
C ARG A 53 -0.08 -2.56 -7.54
N GLN A 54 1.03 -1.82 -7.59
CA GLN A 54 1.10 -0.44 -8.10
C GLN A 54 0.24 0.62 -7.37
N VAL A 55 -0.40 0.30 -6.25
CA VAL A 55 -1.10 1.29 -5.40
C VAL A 55 -0.17 2.12 -4.52
N GLY A 56 1.08 1.70 -4.33
CA GLY A 56 2.07 2.44 -3.51
C GLY A 56 2.40 1.83 -2.15
N LYS A 57 2.11 0.55 -1.90
CA LYS A 57 2.38 -0.14 -0.61
C LYS A 57 3.85 -0.05 -0.17
N THR A 58 4.79 -0.39 -1.06
CA THR A 58 6.23 -0.27 -0.76
C THR A 58 6.62 1.17 -0.43
N THR A 59 6.14 2.15 -1.20
CA THR A 59 6.41 3.57 -0.94
C THR A 59 5.84 3.97 0.42
N ALA A 60 4.64 3.50 0.78
CA ALA A 60 4.04 3.75 2.09
C ALA A 60 4.88 3.17 3.24
N LEU A 61 5.37 1.93 3.11
CA LEU A 61 6.27 1.33 4.11
C LEU A 61 7.55 2.14 4.26
N LYS A 62 8.20 2.51 3.15
CA LYS A 62 9.45 3.28 3.20
C LYS A 62 9.25 4.69 3.75
N LEU A 63 8.13 5.34 3.43
CA LEU A 63 7.75 6.63 4.04
C LEU A 63 7.48 6.49 5.53
N PHE A 64 6.89 5.38 5.97
CA PHE A 64 6.73 5.09 7.40
C PHE A 64 8.10 4.95 8.08
N ILE A 65 9.03 4.17 7.50
CA ILE A 65 10.41 4.05 8.01
C ILE A 65 11.09 5.43 8.11
N TRP A 66 10.99 6.23 7.04
CA TRP A 66 11.50 7.60 7.02
C TRP A 66 10.89 8.46 8.14
N GLU A 67 9.58 8.41 8.33
CA GLU A 67 8.90 9.16 9.40
C GLU A 67 9.35 8.71 10.79
N CYS A 68 9.50 7.41 11.02
CA CYS A 68 10.01 6.85 12.27
C CYS A 68 11.40 7.38 12.60
N ILE A 69 12.33 7.31 11.63
CA ILE A 69 13.73 7.68 11.85
C ILE A 69 13.89 9.20 11.95
N ILE A 70 13.30 9.94 11.01
CA ILE A 70 13.60 11.37 10.83
C ILE A 70 12.71 12.26 11.69
N LYS A 71 11.42 11.94 11.84
CA LYS A 71 10.48 12.80 12.58
C LYS A 71 10.30 12.34 14.02
N LEU A 72 10.21 11.03 14.24
CA LEU A 72 9.91 10.47 15.56
C LEU A 72 11.17 10.10 16.36
N GLY A 73 12.35 10.17 15.72
CA GLY A 73 13.63 9.92 16.39
C GLY A 73 13.85 8.46 16.81
N VAL A 74 13.14 7.51 16.18
CA VAL A 74 13.35 6.07 16.43
C VAL A 74 14.77 5.69 16.04
N ASP A 75 15.45 4.90 16.88
CA ASP A 75 16.76 4.34 16.53
C ASP A 75 16.62 3.48 15.25
N PRO A 76 17.33 3.84 14.15
CA PRO A 76 17.23 3.11 12.90
C PRO A 76 17.53 1.62 13.02
N LYS A 77 18.37 1.21 13.98
CA LYS A 77 18.73 -0.19 14.22
C LYS A 77 17.52 -1.02 14.66
N LYS A 78 16.55 -0.41 15.36
CA LYS A 78 15.30 -1.07 15.75
C LYS A 78 14.45 -1.49 14.56
N ILE A 79 14.66 -0.90 13.38
CA ILE A 79 13.81 -1.11 12.20
C ILE A 79 14.49 -2.08 11.23
N LEU A 80 13.89 -3.25 11.06
CA LEU A 80 14.21 -4.21 10.02
C LEU A 80 13.19 -4.11 8.87
N TYR A 81 13.65 -3.74 7.69
CA TYR A 81 12.89 -3.80 6.44
C TYR A 81 13.49 -4.88 5.54
N LEU A 82 12.62 -5.71 4.96
CA LEU A 82 13.02 -6.73 4.00
C LEU A 82 12.03 -6.82 2.84
N PRO A 83 12.49 -6.60 1.59
CA PRO A 83 11.75 -7.04 0.43
C PRO A 83 11.79 -8.57 0.36
N CYS A 84 10.63 -9.20 0.26
CA CYS A 84 10.49 -10.66 0.34
C CYS A 84 10.48 -11.33 -1.04
N ASP A 85 10.73 -10.59 -2.12
CA ASP A 85 10.77 -11.11 -3.49
C ASP A 85 11.97 -12.02 -3.76
N THR A 86 13.06 -11.86 -3.00
CA THR A 86 14.25 -12.72 -3.09
C THR A 86 14.29 -13.86 -2.06
N LEU A 87 13.33 -13.90 -1.13
CA LEU A 87 13.29 -14.89 -0.05
C LEU A 87 12.55 -16.16 -0.51
N LYS A 88 13.07 -17.32 -0.14
CA LYS A 88 12.58 -18.61 -0.65
C LYS A 88 11.40 -19.15 0.14
N ASP A 89 11.57 -19.33 1.45
CA ASP A 89 10.61 -20.02 2.30
C ASP A 89 10.45 -19.37 3.68
N PHE A 90 9.46 -19.84 4.44
CA PHE A 90 9.12 -19.29 5.74
C PHE A 90 10.25 -19.34 6.78
N ARG A 91 11.26 -20.20 6.60
CA ARG A 91 12.40 -20.29 7.53
C ARG A 91 13.32 -19.09 7.37
N GLU A 92 13.49 -18.59 6.14
CA GLU A 92 14.31 -17.42 5.88
C GLU A 92 13.75 -16.15 6.53
N ILE A 93 12.42 -15.95 6.51
CA ILE A 93 11.80 -14.81 7.21
C ILE A 93 11.93 -14.92 8.73
N VAL A 94 11.87 -16.14 9.29
CA VAL A 94 12.07 -16.36 10.73
C VAL A 94 13.52 -16.09 11.11
N GLN A 95 14.47 -16.68 10.36
CA GLN A 95 15.89 -16.49 10.58
C GLN A 95 16.28 -15.01 10.51
N ALA A 96 15.68 -14.23 9.60
CA ALA A 96 15.95 -12.80 9.49
C ALA A 96 15.56 -12.02 10.75
N VAL A 97 14.43 -12.37 11.37
CA VAL A 97 13.93 -11.71 12.59
C VAL A 97 14.74 -12.13 13.80
N GLU A 98 15.08 -13.41 13.91
CA GLU A 98 15.94 -13.93 14.99
C GLU A 98 17.31 -13.27 14.95
N LEU A 99 17.96 -13.23 13.79
CA LEU A 99 19.27 -12.60 13.62
C LEU A 99 19.25 -11.10 13.95
N HIS A 100 18.19 -10.39 13.55
CA HIS A 100 18.02 -8.98 13.91
C HIS A 100 17.82 -8.78 15.41
N ARG A 101 17.05 -9.65 16.06
CA ARG A 101 16.82 -9.62 17.51
C ARG A 101 18.07 -9.95 18.31
N GLU A 102 18.83 -10.94 17.89
CA GLU A 102 20.12 -11.32 18.50
C GLU A 102 21.08 -10.13 18.48
N TRP A 103 21.22 -9.48 17.33
CA TRP A 103 22.06 -8.27 17.22
C TRP A 103 21.57 -7.11 18.10
N LEU A 104 20.26 -6.90 18.21
CA LEU A 104 19.73 -5.87 19.10
C LEU A 104 19.95 -6.19 20.59
N ALA A 105 19.91 -7.46 20.97
CA ALA A 105 20.21 -7.90 22.33
C ALA A 105 21.67 -7.62 22.71
N GLU A 106 22.62 -7.78 21.79
CA GLU A 106 24.03 -7.39 22.00
C GLU A 106 24.22 -5.88 22.24
N LEU A 107 23.23 -5.07 21.85
CA LEU A 107 23.23 -3.62 22.01
C LEU A 107 22.34 -3.15 23.18
N ASP A 108 21.84 -4.07 24.02
CA ASP A 108 20.87 -3.80 25.09
C ASP A 108 19.58 -3.11 24.59
N ILE A 109 19.13 -3.46 23.38
CA ILE A 109 17.90 -2.95 22.76
C ILE A 109 16.83 -4.04 22.74
N GLU A 110 15.75 -3.85 23.49
CA GLU A 110 14.66 -4.84 23.57
C GLU A 110 13.62 -4.72 22.44
N GLU A 111 13.38 -3.51 21.94
CA GLU A 111 12.32 -3.24 20.97
C GLU A 111 12.82 -3.38 19.53
N ASN A 112 12.04 -4.07 18.70
CA ASN A 112 12.29 -4.20 17.27
C ASN A 112 10.99 -4.07 16.44
N TYR A 113 11.13 -3.48 15.26
CA TYR A 113 10.07 -3.22 14.30
C TYR A 113 10.41 -3.92 13.00
N VAL A 114 9.62 -4.92 12.63
CA VAL A 114 9.85 -5.77 11.46
C VAL A 114 8.86 -5.43 10.38
N LEU A 115 9.35 -5.11 9.18
CA LEU A 115 8.58 -4.72 8.01
C LEU A 115 8.94 -5.62 6.82
N PHE A 116 8.03 -6.50 6.46
CA PHE A 116 8.15 -7.37 5.30
C PHE A 116 7.38 -6.80 4.10
N ASP A 117 8.04 -6.64 2.96
CA ASP A 117 7.41 -6.14 1.75
C ASP A 117 7.14 -7.28 0.73
N GLU A 118 5.89 -7.40 0.32
CA GLU A 118 5.36 -8.43 -0.57
C GLU A 118 5.63 -9.86 -0.07
N ILE A 119 5.32 -10.14 1.20
CA ILE A 119 5.53 -11.44 1.86
C ILE A 119 4.88 -12.62 1.13
N THR A 120 3.88 -12.35 0.29
CA THR A 120 3.19 -13.36 -0.55
C THR A 120 4.09 -14.02 -1.60
N PHE A 121 5.31 -13.54 -1.83
CA PHE A 121 6.30 -14.25 -2.66
C PHE A 121 6.97 -15.42 -1.95
N VAL A 122 6.99 -15.41 -0.62
CA VAL A 122 7.67 -16.44 0.18
C VAL A 122 6.80 -17.69 0.29
N SER A 123 7.38 -18.86 0.01
CA SER A 123 6.67 -20.11 0.16
C SER A 123 6.28 -20.35 1.62
N GLU A 124 5.01 -20.70 1.84
CA GLU A 124 4.44 -20.98 3.17
C GLU A 124 4.63 -19.85 4.20
N TRP A 125 4.74 -18.60 3.73
CA TRP A 125 5.01 -17.41 4.54
C TRP A 125 4.14 -17.28 5.82
N TYR A 126 2.89 -17.74 5.75
CA TYR A 126 1.94 -17.72 6.87
C TYR A 126 2.43 -18.52 8.08
N LYS A 127 3.19 -19.61 7.88
CA LYS A 127 3.81 -20.40 8.96
C LYS A 127 4.84 -19.58 9.72
N GLY A 128 5.68 -18.84 9.00
CA GLY A 128 6.70 -17.98 9.61
C GLY A 128 6.09 -16.78 10.34
N ILE A 129 5.06 -16.13 9.76
CA ILE A 129 4.33 -15.07 10.45
C ILE A 129 3.65 -15.59 11.73
N LYS A 130 3.01 -16.77 11.66
CA LYS A 130 2.43 -17.42 12.84
C LYS A 130 3.48 -17.67 13.91
N TYR A 131 4.63 -18.21 13.54
CA TYR A 131 5.74 -18.46 14.47
C TYR A 131 6.25 -17.17 15.13
N ILE A 132 6.52 -16.11 14.34
CA ILE A 132 6.98 -14.80 14.83
C ILE A 132 6.00 -14.21 15.85
N ILE A 133 4.69 -14.30 15.58
CA ILE A 133 3.65 -13.80 16.49
C ILE A 133 3.57 -14.65 17.77
N ASP A 134 3.53 -15.98 17.63
CA ASP A 134 3.36 -16.90 18.76
C ASP A 134 4.55 -16.84 19.73
N GLN A 135 5.76 -16.66 19.20
CA GLN A 135 7.00 -16.50 19.98
C GLN A 135 7.29 -15.05 20.40
N GLN A 136 6.44 -14.09 20.01
CA GLN A 136 6.63 -12.66 20.27
C GLN A 136 8.04 -12.18 19.86
N LEU A 137 8.47 -12.57 18.65
CA LEU A 137 9.81 -12.25 18.15
C LEU A 137 9.98 -10.76 17.83
N CYS A 138 8.88 -10.00 17.74
CA CYS A 138 8.98 -8.57 17.56
C CYS A 138 7.90 -7.72 18.24
N THR A 139 8.25 -6.45 18.52
CA THR A 139 7.33 -5.46 19.12
C THR A 139 6.27 -4.99 18.13
N LEU A 140 6.68 -4.70 16.90
CA LEU A 140 5.82 -4.29 15.79
C LEU A 140 6.11 -5.18 14.58
N LEU A 141 5.08 -5.85 14.06
CA LEU A 141 5.16 -6.60 12.82
C LEU A 141 4.27 -5.94 11.77
N VAL A 142 4.84 -5.62 10.62
CA VAL A 142 4.13 -5.08 9.46
C VAL A 142 4.48 -5.93 8.26
N PHE A 143 3.49 -6.39 7.51
CA PHE A 143 3.77 -7.12 6.28
C PHE A 143 2.79 -6.75 5.18
N THR A 144 3.29 -6.55 3.97
CA THR A 144 2.45 -6.26 2.80
C THR A 144 2.24 -7.51 1.95
N GLY A 145 1.11 -7.57 1.25
CA GLY A 145 0.82 -8.65 0.30
C GLY A 145 -0.22 -8.24 -0.73
N SER A 146 -0.21 -8.91 -1.88
CA SER A 146 -1.18 -8.67 -2.94
C SER A 146 -2.49 -9.44 -2.73
N LEU A 147 -3.63 -8.83 -3.05
CA LEU A 147 -4.96 -9.47 -2.95
C LEU A 147 -5.14 -10.65 -3.93
N ALA A 148 -4.50 -10.59 -5.10
CA ALA A 148 -4.58 -11.66 -6.10
C ALA A 148 -3.87 -12.94 -5.64
N SER A 149 -2.72 -12.80 -4.97
CA SER A 149 -2.01 -13.94 -4.37
C SER A 149 -2.81 -14.59 -3.24
N ASP A 150 -3.45 -13.76 -2.42
CA ASP A 150 -4.34 -14.17 -1.34
C ASP A 150 -5.53 -15.02 -1.85
N LEU A 151 -6.09 -14.70 -3.03
CA LEU A 151 -7.17 -15.46 -3.68
C LEU A 151 -6.75 -16.88 -4.11
N LYS A 152 -5.51 -17.06 -4.59
CA LYS A 152 -4.98 -18.38 -5.00
C LYS A 152 -4.63 -19.25 -3.79
N SER A 153 -4.14 -18.64 -2.71
CA SER A 153 -3.69 -19.36 -1.50
C SER A 153 -4.80 -19.59 -0.45
N GLY A 154 -6.06 -19.22 -0.74
CA GLY A 154 -7.18 -19.48 0.17
C GLY A 154 -7.01 -18.84 1.55
N VAL A 155 -6.54 -17.58 1.60
CA VAL A 155 -6.11 -16.83 2.80
C VAL A 155 -6.48 -17.47 4.14
N GLU A 156 -5.49 -18.07 4.79
CA GLU A 156 -5.55 -18.37 6.22
C GLU A 156 -5.70 -17.05 6.99
N ARG A 157 -6.93 -16.76 7.43
CA ARG A 157 -7.26 -15.61 8.27
C ARG A 157 -6.73 -15.86 9.68
N PHE A 158 -5.44 -15.68 9.94
CA PHE A 158 -4.73 -15.85 11.23
C PHE A 158 -5.65 -15.94 12.47
N PRO A 159 -6.34 -17.07 12.70
CA PRO A 159 -7.50 -17.06 13.58
C PRO A 159 -6.99 -17.10 15.02
N GLY A 160 -7.61 -16.29 15.89
CA GLY A 160 -7.19 -16.13 17.28
C GLY A 160 -5.91 -15.30 17.48
N ARG A 161 -5.32 -14.72 16.42
CA ARG A 161 -4.15 -13.83 16.54
C ARG A 161 -4.57 -12.37 16.32
N ALA A 162 -3.99 -11.47 17.11
CA ALA A 162 -4.24 -10.03 16.99
C ALA A 162 -3.48 -9.43 15.78
N VAL A 163 -3.97 -9.72 14.57
CA VAL A 163 -3.48 -9.14 13.31
C VAL A 163 -4.53 -8.18 12.74
N LYS A 164 -4.18 -6.90 12.65
CA LYS A 164 -5.05 -5.88 12.04
C LYS A 164 -4.86 -5.88 10.53
N ASN A 165 -5.91 -6.23 9.79
CA ASN A 165 -5.91 -6.15 8.34
C ASN A 165 -6.23 -4.73 7.88
N ILE A 166 -5.37 -4.17 7.03
CA ILE A 166 -5.51 -2.84 6.42
C ILE A 166 -5.55 -3.01 4.90
N PHE A 167 -6.61 -2.53 4.26
CA PHE A 167 -6.70 -2.52 2.81
C PHE A 167 -6.16 -1.21 2.25
N TYR A 168 -5.02 -1.29 1.57
CA TYR A 168 -4.39 -0.19 0.86
C TYR A 168 -4.90 -0.16 -0.59
N LEU A 169 -5.97 0.60 -0.81
CA LEU A 169 -6.64 0.73 -2.10
C LEU A 169 -6.29 2.08 -2.75
N PRO A 170 -6.57 2.27 -4.06
CA PRO A 170 -6.56 3.60 -4.65
C PRO A 170 -7.40 4.58 -3.82
N LEU A 171 -7.00 5.86 -3.83
CA LEU A 171 -7.70 6.89 -3.10
C LEU A 171 -9.17 6.92 -3.51
N LYS A 172 -10.06 7.05 -2.54
CA LYS A 172 -11.44 7.46 -2.82
C LYS A 172 -11.43 8.89 -3.34
N PHE A 173 -12.48 9.27 -4.08
CA PHE A 173 -12.60 10.65 -4.55
C PHE A 173 -12.51 11.69 -3.42
N SER A 174 -13.09 11.41 -2.24
CA SER A 174 -12.97 12.29 -1.07
C SER A 174 -11.52 12.45 -0.58
N GLU A 175 -10.72 11.39 -0.59
CA GLU A 175 -9.30 11.43 -0.25
C GLU A 175 -8.48 12.14 -1.32
N TYR A 176 -8.84 11.95 -2.59
CA TYR A 176 -8.26 12.67 -3.72
C TYR A 176 -8.48 14.18 -3.61
N VAL A 177 -9.69 14.62 -3.26
CA VAL A 177 -9.98 16.03 -3.02
C VAL A 177 -9.21 16.57 -1.80
N LYS A 178 -9.11 15.79 -0.72
CA LYS A 178 -8.30 16.15 0.45
C LYS A 178 -6.81 16.28 0.13
N LEU A 179 -6.31 15.54 -0.85
CA LEU A 179 -4.92 15.64 -1.29
C LEU A 179 -4.76 16.80 -2.27
N PHE A 180 -5.56 16.85 -3.33
CA PHE A 180 -5.31 17.72 -4.47
C PHE A 180 -6.11 19.03 -4.51
N GLY A 181 -7.14 19.20 -3.68
CA GLY A 181 -7.94 20.41 -3.61
C GLY A 181 -7.22 21.65 -3.07
N SER A 182 -7.87 22.80 -3.21
CA SER A 182 -7.52 24.10 -2.62
C SER A 182 -7.49 24.04 -1.09
N ASN A 183 -6.85 25.01 -0.44
CA ASN A 183 -6.80 25.04 1.03
C ASN A 183 -8.20 25.31 1.61
N GLU A 184 -8.98 26.13 0.92
CA GLU A 184 -10.35 26.52 1.23
C GLU A 184 -11.29 25.32 1.17
N LEU A 185 -11.25 24.55 0.07
CA LEU A 185 -12.05 23.34 -0.09
C LEU A 185 -11.70 22.31 1.00
N ARG A 186 -10.41 22.09 1.26
CA ARG A 186 -9.95 21.16 2.30
C ARG A 186 -10.37 21.61 3.70
N GLY A 187 -10.25 22.90 3.99
CA GLY A 187 -10.70 23.50 5.24
C GLY A 187 -12.21 23.33 5.45
N THR A 188 -13.00 23.51 4.40
CA THR A 188 -14.45 23.29 4.42
C THR A 188 -14.78 21.80 4.64
N LEU A 189 -14.16 20.90 3.87
CA LEU A 189 -14.38 19.45 4.00
C LEU A 189 -14.07 18.91 5.41
N ASN A 190 -13.04 19.44 6.07
CA ASN A 190 -12.69 19.03 7.43
C ASN A 190 -13.71 19.48 8.48
N LYS A 191 -14.51 20.52 8.20
CA LYS A 191 -15.56 21.02 9.09
C LYS A 191 -16.87 20.25 8.94
N ILE A 192 -17.09 19.60 7.79
CA ILE A 192 -18.30 18.83 7.54
C ILE A 192 -18.20 17.50 8.30
N LYS A 193 -19.04 17.36 9.33
CA LYS A 193 -19.32 16.07 9.97
C LYS A 193 -20.47 15.42 9.21
N LEU A 194 -20.15 14.56 8.25
CA LEU A 194 -21.16 13.74 7.59
C LEU A 194 -21.56 12.61 8.53
N ASN A 195 -22.77 12.68 9.05
CA ASN A 195 -23.42 11.54 9.68
C ASN A 195 -24.21 10.79 8.59
N THR A 196 -24.72 9.59 8.88
CA THR A 196 -25.50 8.79 7.91
C THR A 196 -26.92 9.29 7.68
N LEU A 197 -27.32 10.41 8.30
CA LEU A 197 -28.65 11.01 8.14
C LEU A 197 -28.71 11.82 6.84
N LEU A 198 -29.83 11.71 6.12
CA LEU A 198 -30.02 12.38 4.83
C LEU A 198 -29.88 13.91 4.94
N GLU A 199 -30.42 14.51 6.01
CA GLU A 199 -30.33 15.95 6.25
C GLU A 199 -28.89 16.46 6.41
N ASP A 200 -28.01 15.64 7.01
CA ASP A 200 -26.61 16.00 7.18
C ASP A 200 -25.85 15.92 5.85
N ILE A 201 -26.25 15.00 4.97
CA ILE A 201 -25.74 14.91 3.60
C ILE A 201 -26.16 16.14 2.79
N GLU A 202 -27.43 16.54 2.85
CA GLU A 202 -27.95 17.73 2.14
C GLU A 202 -27.28 19.02 2.62
N LYS A 203 -27.12 19.19 3.93
CA LYS A 203 -26.38 20.32 4.52
C LYS A 203 -24.93 20.32 4.06
N GLY A 204 -24.26 19.16 4.12
CA GLY A 204 -22.89 19.01 3.63
C GLY A 204 -22.75 19.35 2.15
N ALA A 205 -23.68 18.87 1.31
CA ALA A 205 -23.71 19.19 -0.12
C ALA A 205 -23.90 20.69 -0.36
N SER A 206 -24.83 21.32 0.37
CA SER A 206 -25.10 22.75 0.26
C SER A 206 -23.88 23.62 0.60
N ILE A 207 -23.11 23.22 1.63
CA ILE A 207 -21.86 23.87 2.01
C ILE A 207 -20.78 23.74 0.90
N LEU A 208 -20.82 22.65 0.13
CA LEU A 208 -19.85 22.37 -0.94
C LEU A 208 -20.26 22.94 -2.30
N LEU A 209 -21.50 23.40 -2.49
CA LEU A 209 -21.96 24.01 -3.75
C LEU A 209 -21.03 25.10 -4.30
N PRO A 210 -20.48 26.03 -3.48
CA PRO A 210 -19.53 27.03 -3.97
C PRO A 210 -18.26 26.43 -4.59
N PHE A 211 -17.89 25.21 -4.21
CA PHE A 211 -16.73 24.50 -4.70
C PHE A 211 -17.05 23.55 -5.87
N LEU A 212 -18.30 23.50 -6.35
CA LEU A 212 -18.72 22.59 -7.42
C LEU A 212 -17.85 22.68 -8.68
N PRO A 213 -17.43 23.86 -9.17
CA PRO A 213 -16.51 23.94 -10.31
C PRO A 213 -15.15 23.27 -10.03
N GLU A 214 -14.60 23.44 -8.82
CA GLU A 214 -13.35 22.80 -8.43
C GLU A 214 -13.52 21.28 -8.28
N LEU A 215 -14.62 20.84 -7.67
CA LEU A 215 -14.95 19.43 -7.48
C LEU A 215 -15.11 18.72 -8.83
N ASN A 216 -15.81 19.30 -9.80
CA ASN A 216 -15.95 18.74 -11.15
C ASN A 216 -14.59 18.59 -11.84
N ARG A 217 -13.75 19.63 -11.78
CA ARG A 217 -12.39 19.57 -12.32
C ARG A 217 -11.53 18.51 -11.62
N LEU A 218 -11.69 18.31 -10.32
CA LEU A 218 -10.98 17.23 -9.60
C LEU A 218 -11.54 15.85 -9.98
N LEU A 219 -12.86 15.74 -10.20
CA LEU A 219 -13.51 14.51 -10.60
C LEU A 219 -13.03 14.05 -11.98
N GLU A 220 -12.91 14.95 -12.96
CA GLU A 220 -12.35 14.63 -14.28
C GLU A 220 -10.95 14.03 -14.17
N LYS A 221 -10.07 14.64 -13.36
CA LYS A 221 -8.71 14.13 -13.12
C LYS A 221 -8.72 12.79 -12.39
N TYR A 222 -9.62 12.64 -11.43
CA TYR A 222 -9.80 11.40 -10.70
C TYR A 222 -10.23 10.26 -11.62
N LEU A 223 -11.16 10.51 -12.54
CA LEU A 223 -11.62 9.51 -13.51
C LEU A 223 -10.50 9.09 -14.48
N ILE A 224 -9.60 10.01 -14.84
CA ILE A 224 -8.41 9.69 -15.67
C ILE A 224 -7.39 8.85 -14.89
N THR A 225 -7.16 9.18 -13.62
CA THR A 225 -6.06 8.61 -12.81
C THR A 225 -6.48 7.42 -11.94
N GLY A 226 -7.78 7.18 -11.80
CA GLY A 226 -8.37 6.09 -11.01
C GLY A 226 -8.08 6.18 -9.50
N GLY A 227 -7.63 7.33 -8.99
CA GLY A 227 -7.21 7.49 -7.59
C GLY A 227 -5.88 6.82 -7.23
N PHE A 228 -5.16 6.24 -8.19
CA PHE A 228 -3.84 5.66 -7.94
C PHE A 228 -2.79 6.74 -7.73
N LEU A 229 -1.95 6.62 -6.69
CA LEU A 229 -1.05 7.69 -6.28
C LEU A 229 -0.07 8.12 -7.38
N LYS A 230 0.66 7.18 -8.00
CA LYS A 230 1.68 7.47 -9.04
C LYS A 230 1.08 8.28 -10.22
N PRO A 231 0.02 7.81 -10.92
CA PRO A 231 -0.57 8.59 -12.01
C PRO A 231 -1.25 9.87 -11.52
N SER A 232 -1.82 9.89 -10.31
CA SER A 232 -2.44 11.10 -9.74
C SER A 232 -1.41 12.22 -9.58
N PHE A 233 -0.24 11.92 -9.03
CA PHE A 233 0.85 12.90 -8.89
C PHE A 233 1.39 13.34 -10.25
N GLN A 234 1.69 12.41 -11.15
CA GLN A 234 2.16 12.74 -12.51
C GLN A 234 1.19 13.67 -13.24
N PHE A 235 -0.11 13.33 -13.23
CA PHE A 235 -1.11 14.14 -13.92
C PHE A 235 -1.29 15.53 -13.30
N HIS A 236 -1.22 15.63 -11.97
CA HIS A 236 -1.33 16.92 -11.28
C HIS A 236 -0.12 17.83 -11.49
N GLU A 237 1.08 17.26 -11.60
CA GLU A 237 2.34 18.01 -11.74
C GLU A 237 2.67 18.31 -13.21
N ASN A 238 2.51 17.32 -14.10
CA ASN A 238 2.97 17.35 -15.49
C ASN A 238 1.84 17.46 -16.51
N LYS A 239 0.56 17.42 -16.09
CA LYS A 239 -0.62 17.37 -16.97
C LYS A 239 -0.71 16.15 -17.89
N ARG A 240 0.14 15.14 -17.66
CA ARG A 240 0.16 13.87 -18.38
C ARG A 240 0.58 12.73 -17.44
N ILE A 241 0.19 11.51 -17.78
CA ILE A 241 0.69 10.29 -17.15
C ILE A 241 1.86 9.80 -18.01
N GLU A 242 2.96 9.41 -17.38
CA GLU A 242 4.14 8.92 -18.12
C GLU A 242 3.84 7.55 -18.75
N GLU A 243 4.33 7.29 -19.97
CA GLU A 243 4.08 6.04 -20.70
C GLU A 243 4.49 4.80 -19.91
N GLU A 244 5.63 4.88 -19.21
CA GLU A 244 6.11 3.83 -18.30
C GLU A 244 5.05 3.42 -17.28
N THR A 245 4.23 4.36 -16.81
CA THR A 245 3.18 4.07 -15.82
C THR A 245 2.05 3.24 -16.41
N TYR A 246 1.71 3.44 -17.69
CA TYR A 246 0.75 2.57 -18.37
C TYR A 246 1.33 1.17 -18.57
N VAL A 247 2.59 1.08 -18.99
CA VAL A 247 3.30 -0.19 -19.17
C VAL A 247 3.38 -0.97 -17.86
N ASP A 248 3.71 -0.31 -16.75
CA ASP A 248 3.74 -0.89 -15.39
C ASP A 248 2.40 -1.55 -15.02
N TYR A 249 1.28 -0.90 -15.36
CA TYR A 249 -0.06 -1.36 -15.00
C TYR A 249 -0.50 -2.53 -15.88
N VAL A 250 -0.22 -2.48 -17.18
CA VAL A 250 -0.47 -3.60 -18.10
C VAL A 250 0.35 -4.81 -17.67
N ASN A 251 1.65 -4.65 -17.45
CA ASN A 251 2.54 -5.74 -17.03
C ASN A 251 2.10 -6.33 -15.68
N TRP A 252 1.63 -5.49 -14.75
CA TRP A 252 1.05 -5.95 -13.50
C TRP A 252 -0.15 -6.87 -13.75
N ILE A 253 -1.15 -6.42 -14.51
CA ILE A 253 -2.37 -7.18 -14.77
C ILE A 253 -2.03 -8.52 -15.44
N LEU A 254 -1.16 -8.50 -16.45
CA LEU A 254 -0.71 -9.71 -17.14
C LEU A 254 0.05 -10.66 -16.22
N GLY A 255 0.91 -10.13 -15.36
CA GLY A 255 1.64 -10.91 -14.35
C GLY A 255 0.72 -11.57 -13.34
N ASP A 256 -0.33 -10.88 -12.87
CA ASP A 256 -1.31 -11.47 -11.95
C ASP A 256 -2.17 -12.54 -12.64
N LEU A 257 -2.54 -12.35 -13.91
CA LEU A 257 -3.27 -13.35 -14.70
C LEU A 257 -2.46 -14.63 -14.91
N SER A 258 -1.18 -14.49 -15.22
CA SER A 258 -0.25 -15.63 -15.35
C SER A 258 -0.17 -16.42 -14.04
N LYS A 259 -0.10 -15.72 -12.89
CA LYS A 259 -0.06 -16.37 -11.56
C LYS A 259 -1.30 -17.20 -11.26
N ILE A 260 -2.47 -16.82 -11.75
CA ILE A 260 -3.71 -17.58 -11.57
C ILE A 260 -4.02 -18.53 -12.73
N GLU A 261 -3.05 -18.77 -13.61
CA GLU A 261 -3.15 -19.69 -14.76
C GLU A 261 -4.36 -19.37 -15.67
N LYS A 262 -4.66 -18.08 -15.84
CA LYS A 262 -5.73 -17.61 -16.72
C LYS A 262 -5.18 -17.08 -18.04
N SER A 263 -5.96 -17.30 -19.11
CA SER A 263 -5.63 -16.84 -20.46
C SER A 263 -5.74 -15.32 -20.58
N GLU A 264 -4.69 -14.69 -21.11
CA GLU A 264 -4.70 -13.27 -21.46
C GLU A 264 -5.75 -12.96 -22.53
N LEU A 265 -5.92 -13.83 -23.52
CA LEU A 265 -6.92 -13.66 -24.57
C LEU A 265 -8.32 -13.56 -23.97
N PHE A 266 -8.67 -14.52 -23.11
CA PHE A 266 -9.97 -14.54 -22.45
C PHE A 266 -10.16 -13.32 -21.54
N PHE A 267 -9.11 -12.90 -20.82
CA PHE A 267 -9.16 -11.68 -20.02
C PHE A 267 -9.45 -10.44 -20.88
N ARG A 268 -8.77 -10.28 -22.02
CA ARG A 268 -9.00 -9.16 -22.95
C ARG A 268 -10.45 -9.15 -23.46
N GLU A 269 -11.01 -10.30 -23.80
CA GLU A 269 -12.40 -10.42 -24.24
C GLU A 269 -13.38 -10.02 -23.14
N VAL A 270 -13.18 -10.51 -21.93
CA VAL A 270 -14.01 -10.16 -20.75
C VAL A 270 -13.95 -8.67 -20.45
N ILE A 271 -12.75 -8.09 -20.40
CA ILE A 271 -12.58 -6.65 -20.15
C ILE A 271 -13.22 -5.82 -21.26
N ASN A 272 -13.05 -6.19 -22.52
CA ASN A 272 -13.71 -5.52 -23.65
C ASN A 272 -15.25 -5.59 -23.53
N ALA A 273 -15.80 -6.73 -23.11
CA ALA A 273 -17.23 -6.88 -22.89
C ALA A 273 -17.74 -6.00 -21.74
N ILE A 274 -16.97 -5.88 -20.66
CA ILE A 274 -17.28 -5.00 -19.51
C ILE A 274 -17.24 -3.53 -19.94
N ILE A 275 -16.18 -3.10 -20.62
CA ILE A 275 -16.02 -1.70 -21.07
C ILE A 275 -17.15 -1.31 -22.04
N LYS A 276 -17.51 -2.18 -22.98
CA LYS A 276 -18.62 -1.93 -23.92
C LYS A 276 -20.00 -1.84 -23.25
N LYS A 277 -20.14 -2.33 -22.01
CA LYS A 277 -21.36 -2.29 -21.21
C LYS A 277 -21.26 -1.32 -20.04
N TYR A 278 -20.26 -0.44 -20.03
CA TYR A 278 -20.11 0.53 -18.97
C TYR A 278 -21.39 1.40 -18.90
N GLY A 279 -22.04 1.42 -17.74
CA GLY A 279 -23.32 2.12 -17.52
C GLY A 279 -24.59 1.30 -17.77
N THR A 280 -24.49 0.01 -18.14
CA THR A 280 -25.64 -0.91 -18.26
C THR A 280 -25.51 -2.11 -17.32
N SER A 281 -26.62 -2.82 -17.08
CA SER A 281 -26.60 -3.99 -16.21
C SER A 281 -25.73 -5.11 -16.81
N LEU A 282 -24.80 -5.61 -16.00
CA LEU A 282 -23.88 -6.69 -16.35
C LEU A 282 -24.33 -7.98 -15.67
N SER A 283 -24.45 -9.06 -16.44
CA SER A 283 -24.60 -10.42 -15.91
C SER A 283 -23.53 -11.35 -16.48
N TYR A 284 -23.14 -12.37 -15.73
CA TYR A 284 -22.18 -13.39 -16.19
C TYR A 284 -22.59 -14.01 -17.52
N HIS A 285 -23.87 -14.32 -17.68
CA HIS A 285 -24.42 -14.86 -18.93
C HIS A 285 -24.26 -13.90 -20.11
N SER A 286 -24.38 -12.60 -19.86
CA SER A 286 -24.26 -11.57 -20.88
C SER A 286 -22.81 -11.30 -21.33
N ILE A 287 -21.83 -11.66 -20.49
CA ILE A 287 -20.39 -11.62 -20.81
C ILE A 287 -20.04 -12.89 -21.60
N ALA A 288 -20.41 -14.06 -21.08
CA ALA A 288 -20.14 -15.36 -21.70
C ALA A 288 -20.72 -15.55 -23.12
N LYS A 289 -21.79 -14.84 -23.49
CA LYS A 289 -22.30 -14.85 -24.88
C LYS A 289 -21.41 -14.10 -25.88
N LYS A 290 -20.47 -13.30 -25.41
CA LYS A 290 -19.64 -12.39 -26.22
C LYS A 290 -18.12 -12.67 -26.11
N THR A 291 -17.75 -13.64 -25.29
CA THR A 291 -16.38 -14.07 -24.99
C THR A 291 -16.35 -15.58 -25.12
#